data_AF-A0A430A7K9-F1
#
_entry.id   AF-A0A430A7K9-F1
#
_cell.length_a   1.000
_cell.length_b   1.000
_cell.length_c   1.000
_cell.angle_alpha   90.00
_cell.angle_beta   90.00
_cell.angle_gamma   90.00
#
_symmetry.space_group_name_H-M   'P 1'
#
loop_
_entity.id
_entity.type
_entity.pdbx_description
1 polymer ?
#
loop_
_entity_poly.entity_id
_entity_poly.type
_entity_poly.pdbx_seq_one_letter_code
_entity_poly.pdbx_strand_id
1 'polypeptide(L)'
;MSDTLKRGLVLVCLVAIGLAGFIFIGDRENDHYLKFNPLVKLEIGYAKLPKTVTYNHGKSFNNQTTAPQFPDPYEDVEVVNQFGQVVKLTFKGGQSPNDKNYAKVSHKADFVKEIEFVSWDEIPSAYQLYMTH
;
A
#
# COMPACT_ATOMS: atom_id res chain seq x y z
N MET A 1 6.84 18.89 -47.82
CA MET A 1 6.17 18.95 -46.49
C MET A 1 6.09 20.41 -46.07
N SER A 2 4.86 20.95 -45.91
CA SER A 2 4.68 22.36 -45.55
C SER A 2 5.22 22.66 -44.15
N ASP A 3 5.67 23.89 -43.90
CA ASP A 3 6.19 24.28 -42.60
C ASP A 3 5.14 24.20 -41.49
N THR A 4 3.85 24.31 -41.85
CA THR A 4 2.73 24.04 -40.94
C THR A 4 2.66 22.58 -40.50
N LEU A 5 2.91 21.63 -41.41
CA LEU A 5 2.92 20.20 -41.07
C LEU A 5 4.12 19.85 -40.19
N LYS A 6 5.30 20.44 -40.46
CA LYS A 6 6.50 20.26 -39.62
C LYS A 6 6.28 20.78 -38.19
N ARG A 7 5.70 21.98 -38.04
CA ARG A 7 5.41 22.57 -36.72
C ARG A 7 4.36 21.76 -35.95
N GLY A 8 3.33 21.26 -36.64
CA GLY A 8 2.34 20.36 -36.04
C GLY A 8 2.95 19.05 -35.55
N LEU A 9 3.84 18.44 -36.35
CA LEU A 9 4.53 17.20 -35.97
C LEU A 9 5.44 17.41 -34.75
N VAL A 10 6.18 18.51 -34.69
CA VAL A 10 7.01 18.87 -33.53
C VAL A 10 6.15 19.05 -32.28
N LEU A 11 4.98 19.70 -32.39
CA LEU A 11 4.08 19.89 -31.26
C LEU A 11 3.54 18.55 -30.73
N VAL A 12 3.15 17.65 -31.63
CA VAL A 12 2.67 16.30 -31.27
C VAL A 12 3.78 15.49 -30.60
N CYS A 13 5.02 15.55 -31.11
CA CYS A 13 6.16 14.90 -30.48
C CYS A 13 6.45 15.46 -29.10
N LEU A 14 6.37 16.78 -28.90
CA LEU A 14 6.58 17.40 -27.58
C LEU A 14 5.50 16.98 -26.57
N VAL A 15 4.24 16.93 -26.99
CA VAL A 15 3.14 16.43 -26.15
C VAL A 15 3.35 14.95 -25.82
N ALA A 16 3.73 14.12 -26.80
CA ALA A 16 4.00 12.71 -26.59
C ALA A 16 5.18 12.46 -25.62
N ILE A 17 6.26 13.24 -25.75
CA ILE A 17 7.42 13.19 -24.83
C ILE A 17 7.01 13.65 -23.43
N GLY A 18 6.21 14.71 -23.31
CA GLY A 18 5.68 15.17 -22.03
C GLY A 18 4.83 14.10 -21.33
N LEU A 19 3.95 13.43 -22.08
CA LEU A 19 3.12 12.34 -21.57
C LEU A 19 3.96 11.11 -21.18
N ALA A 20 4.93 10.73 -22.00
CA ALA A 20 5.84 9.61 -21.69
C ALA A 20 6.70 9.91 -20.45
N GLY A 21 7.20 11.14 -20.32
CA GLY A 21 7.93 11.57 -19.13
C GLY A 21 7.08 11.57 -17.86
N PHE A 22 5.83 12.02 -17.94
CA PHE A 22 4.89 11.98 -16.82
C PHE A 22 4.61 10.55 -16.34
N ILE A 23 4.40 9.62 -17.28
CA ILE A 23 4.20 8.20 -16.95
C ILE A 23 5.48 7.61 -16.33
N PHE A 24 6.65 7.86 -16.92
CA PHE A 24 7.92 7.31 -16.44
C PHE A 24 8.33 7.81 -15.05
N ILE A 25 7.98 9.06 -14.70
CA ILE A 25 8.23 9.61 -13.36
C ILE A 25 7.28 9.00 -12.33
N GLY A 26 6.05 8.65 -12.72
CA GLY A 26 5.06 8.03 -11.83
C GLY A 26 5.38 6.60 -11.40
N ASP A 27 6.14 5.86 -12.22
CA ASP A 27 6.46 4.44 -12.01
C ASP A 27 7.62 4.18 -11.03
N ARG A 28 8.36 5.22 -10.59
CA ARG A 28 9.54 5.04 -9.73
C ARG A 28 9.31 5.57 -8.31
N GLU A 29 8.99 4.64 -7.41
CA GLU A 29 9.30 4.66 -5.97
C GLU A 29 8.72 5.78 -5.08
N ASN A 30 8.02 6.78 -5.61
CA ASN A 30 7.44 7.82 -4.76
C ASN A 30 5.96 7.54 -4.44
N ASP A 31 5.78 6.76 -3.37
CA ASP A 31 4.56 6.50 -2.59
C ASP A 31 3.63 7.74 -2.44
N HIS A 32 4.23 8.94 -2.39
CA HIS A 32 3.49 10.19 -2.22
C HIS A 32 2.64 10.67 -3.41
N TYR A 33 2.91 10.22 -4.65
CA TYR A 33 2.13 10.67 -5.82
C TYR A 33 1.06 9.66 -6.23
N LEU A 34 1.29 8.37 -5.97
CA LEU A 34 0.37 7.28 -6.32
C LEU A 34 -0.98 7.42 -5.61
N LYS A 35 -1.01 7.96 -4.38
CA LYS A 35 -2.26 8.25 -3.65
C LYS A 35 -3.24 9.14 -4.42
N PHE A 36 -2.72 10.06 -5.25
CA PHE A 36 -3.54 11.01 -6.02
C PHE A 36 -3.81 10.56 -7.45
N ASN A 37 -3.19 9.48 -7.92
CA ASN A 37 -3.42 9.00 -9.27
C ASN A 37 -4.84 8.38 -9.36
N PRO A 38 -5.76 8.96 -10.15
CA PRO A 38 -7.11 8.43 -10.30
C PRO A 38 -7.15 7.13 -11.12
N LEU A 39 -6.07 6.82 -11.86
CA LEU A 39 -5.98 5.65 -12.72
C LEU A 39 -5.53 4.39 -11.98
N VAL A 40 -4.90 4.55 -10.81
CA VAL A 40 -4.50 3.40 -9.97
C VAL A 40 -5.72 2.88 -9.23
N LYS A 41 -6.07 1.63 -9.49
CA LYS A 41 -7.21 0.95 -8.88
C LYS A 41 -6.98 0.76 -7.38
N LEU A 42 -8.05 0.94 -6.61
CA LEU A 42 -8.07 0.55 -5.21
C LEU A 42 -8.28 -0.97 -5.14
N GLU A 43 -7.39 -1.64 -4.44
CA GLU A 43 -7.39 -3.08 -4.24
C GLU A 43 -7.62 -3.41 -2.76
N ILE A 44 -8.21 -4.59 -2.52
CA ILE A 44 -8.47 -5.13 -1.19
C ILE A 44 -7.74 -6.46 -1.06
N GLY A 45 -6.92 -6.57 -0.03
CA GLY A 45 -6.28 -7.81 0.37
C GLY A 45 -6.35 -8.02 1.87
N TYR A 46 -5.92 -9.21 2.31
CA TYR A 46 -5.86 -9.57 3.72
C TYR A 46 -4.46 -10.03 4.09
N ALA A 47 -4.05 -9.70 5.31
CA ALA A 47 -2.75 -10.06 5.85
C ALA A 47 -2.87 -10.61 7.26
N LYS A 48 -1.95 -11.51 7.60
CA LYS A 48 -1.69 -11.91 8.97
C LYS A 48 -0.70 -10.92 9.58
N LEU A 49 -1.05 -10.40 10.76
CA LEU A 49 -0.22 -9.45 11.49
C LEU A 49 0.44 -10.12 12.69
N PRO A 50 1.61 -9.62 13.13
CA PRO A 50 2.17 -10.03 14.42
C PRO A 50 1.19 -9.67 15.55
N LYS A 51 1.12 -10.54 16.56
CA LYS A 51 0.25 -10.32 17.73
C LYS A 51 0.67 -9.10 18.55
N THR A 52 1.92 -8.69 18.44
CA THR A 52 2.48 -7.56 19.19
C THR A 52 3.28 -6.68 18.26
N VAL A 53 3.09 -5.37 18.35
CA VAL A 53 3.94 -4.39 17.67
C VAL A 53 5.01 -3.87 18.62
N THR A 54 6.12 -3.42 18.03
CA THR A 54 7.13 -2.65 18.74
C THR A 54 6.83 -1.16 18.64
N TYR A 55 7.52 -0.38 19.45
CA TYR A 55 7.36 1.05 19.59
C TYR A 55 8.73 1.73 19.56
N ASN A 56 8.81 2.90 18.93
CA ASN A 56 10.00 3.75 18.96
C ASN A 56 11.31 2.99 18.67
N HIS A 57 11.40 2.34 17.50
CA HIS A 57 12.54 1.54 17.03
C HIS A 57 12.75 0.22 17.80
N GLY A 58 11.73 -0.62 17.86
CA GLY A 58 11.86 -2.01 18.32
C GLY A 58 11.63 -2.21 19.81
N LYS A 59 11.18 -1.19 20.56
CA LYS A 59 10.98 -1.29 22.01
C LYS A 59 9.59 -1.82 22.35
N SER A 60 9.46 -2.53 23.46
CA SER A 60 8.15 -2.90 23.99
C SER A 60 7.43 -1.68 24.57
N PHE A 61 6.10 -1.70 24.56
CA PHE A 61 5.29 -0.68 25.21
C PHE A 61 5.59 -0.62 26.72
N ASN A 62 5.78 0.59 27.24
CA ASN A 62 6.05 0.85 28.65
C ASN A 62 4.97 1.77 29.23
N ASN A 63 4.14 1.25 30.14
CA ASN A 63 3.07 2.02 30.79
C ASN A 63 3.55 2.94 31.92
N GLN A 64 4.83 2.91 32.29
CA GLN A 64 5.41 3.70 33.38
C GLN A 64 6.03 5.02 32.91
N THR A 65 6.23 5.19 31.60
CA THR A 65 6.80 6.42 31.03
C THR A 65 5.72 7.38 30.57
N THR A 66 5.96 8.68 30.78
CA THR A 66 5.13 9.77 30.22
C THR A 66 5.58 10.17 28.82
N ALA A 67 6.70 9.63 28.34
CA ALA A 67 7.19 9.92 26.98
C ALA A 67 6.22 9.34 25.94
N PRO A 68 5.95 10.07 24.83
CA PRO A 68 5.18 9.55 23.72
C PRO A 68 5.77 8.25 23.16
N GLN A 69 4.91 7.27 22.91
CA GLN A 69 5.27 5.98 22.32
C GLN A 69 4.48 5.77 21.04
N PHE A 70 5.19 5.69 19.93
CA PHE A 70 4.59 5.51 18.61
C PHE A 70 4.83 4.06 18.16
N PRO A 71 3.78 3.34 17.76
CA PRO A 71 3.93 2.03 17.15
C PRO A 71 4.82 2.12 15.90
N ASP A 72 5.76 1.18 15.79
CA ASP A 72 6.55 1.00 14.58
C ASP A 72 5.63 0.51 13.44
N PRO A 73 5.96 0.80 12.17
CA PRO A 73 5.22 0.27 11.04
C PRO A 73 5.30 -1.25 10.98
N TYR A 74 4.27 -1.87 10.41
CA TYR A 74 4.37 -3.24 9.92
C TYR A 74 5.17 -3.21 8.63
N GLU A 75 6.28 -3.94 8.58
CA GLU A 75 7.21 -3.98 7.44
C GLU A 75 7.05 -5.29 6.66
N ASP A 76 7.16 -5.21 5.33
CA ASP A 76 7.16 -6.36 4.41
C ASP A 76 5.99 -7.34 4.61
N VAL A 77 4.81 -6.82 4.96
CA VAL A 77 3.62 -7.63 5.22
C VAL A 77 3.10 -8.20 3.92
N GLU A 78 2.95 -9.52 3.87
CA GLU A 78 2.32 -10.23 2.76
C GLU A 78 0.80 -10.02 2.79
N VAL A 79 0.32 -9.22 1.84
CA VAL A 79 -1.10 -8.94 1.62
C VAL A 79 -1.57 -9.79 0.44
N VAL A 80 -2.56 -10.64 0.69
CA VAL A 80 -3.07 -11.62 -0.26
C VAL A 80 -4.43 -11.19 -0.77
N ASN A 81 -4.64 -11.24 -2.09
CA ASN A 81 -5.93 -10.97 -2.69
C ASN A 81 -6.78 -12.24 -2.89
N GLN A 82 -8.01 -12.08 -3.38
CA GLN A 82 -8.96 -13.19 -3.58
C GLN A 82 -8.49 -14.24 -4.62
N PHE A 83 -7.44 -13.95 -5.39
CA PHE A 83 -6.88 -14.84 -6.40
C PHE A 83 -5.54 -15.45 -5.97
N GLY A 84 -5.12 -15.22 -4.71
CA GLY A 84 -3.85 -15.71 -4.18
C GLY A 84 -2.63 -14.92 -4.65
N GLN A 85 -2.81 -13.75 -5.27
CA GLN A 85 -1.69 -12.87 -5.58
C GLN A 85 -1.22 -12.19 -4.30
N VAL A 86 0.10 -12.12 -4.12
CA VAL A 86 0.75 -11.56 -2.94
C VAL A 86 1.45 -10.26 -3.29
N VAL A 87 1.22 -9.23 -2.49
CA VAL A 87 1.98 -7.96 -2.53
C VAL A 87 2.57 -7.73 -1.15
N LYS A 88 3.83 -7.28 -1.10
CA LYS A 88 4.48 -6.88 0.15
C LYS A 88 4.25 -5.40 0.39
N LEU A 89 3.61 -5.08 1.51
CA LEU A 89 3.27 -3.70 1.87
C LEU A 89 3.84 -3.34 3.24
N THR A 90 4.26 -2.09 3.38
CA THR A 90 4.68 -1.50 4.65
C THR A 90 3.68 -0.42 5.05
N PHE A 91 3.12 -0.51 6.26
CA PHE A 91 2.07 0.41 6.70
C PHE A 91 1.99 0.57 8.21
N LYS A 92 1.37 1.66 8.66
CA LYS A 92 1.14 1.96 10.08
C LYS A 92 -0.29 1.60 10.48
N GLY A 93 -0.43 0.97 11.65
CA GLY A 93 -1.74 0.52 12.14
C GLY A 93 -1.94 0.51 13.65
N GLY A 94 -0.86 0.65 14.42
CA GLY A 94 -0.91 0.48 15.87
C GLY A 94 -1.04 -0.99 16.29
N GLN A 95 -1.24 -1.21 17.59
CA GLN A 95 -1.38 -2.53 18.18
C GLN A 95 -2.74 -3.13 17.81
N SER A 96 -2.73 -4.34 17.23
CA SER A 96 -3.96 -5.09 16.98
C SER A 96 -4.68 -5.42 18.29
N PRO A 97 -6.03 -5.35 18.32
CA PRO A 97 -6.81 -5.83 19.45
C PRO A 97 -6.61 -7.34 19.68
N ASN A 98 -6.94 -7.80 20.89
CA ASN A 98 -6.97 -9.22 21.21
C ASN A 98 -7.86 -9.96 20.19
N ASP A 99 -7.37 -11.10 19.71
CA ASP A 99 -8.04 -12.00 18.77
C ASP A 99 -8.33 -11.41 17.36
N LYS A 100 -7.79 -10.22 17.05
CA LYS A 100 -7.86 -9.59 15.72
C LYS A 100 -6.46 -9.41 15.11
N ASN A 101 -5.72 -10.51 15.00
CA ASN A 101 -4.35 -10.55 14.48
C ASN A 101 -4.27 -10.61 12.94
N TYR A 102 -5.31 -10.19 12.25
CA TYR A 102 -5.34 -10.05 10.80
C TYR A 102 -5.76 -8.63 10.44
N ALA A 103 -5.44 -8.21 9.23
CA ALA A 103 -5.90 -6.95 8.69
C ALA A 103 -6.48 -7.12 7.31
N LYS A 104 -7.63 -6.46 7.09
CA LYS A 104 -8.10 -6.10 5.77
C LYS A 104 -7.38 -4.82 5.36
N VAL A 105 -6.73 -4.84 4.21
CA VAL A 105 -5.86 -3.77 3.72
C VAL A 105 -6.43 -3.21 2.43
N SER A 106 -6.74 -1.92 2.43
CA SER A 106 -7.13 -1.18 1.24
C SER A 106 -5.93 -0.42 0.69
N HIS A 107 -5.47 -0.76 -0.51
CA HIS A 107 -4.23 -0.20 -1.07
C HIS A 107 -4.34 0.16 -2.56
N LYS A 108 -3.42 0.99 -3.02
CA LYS A 108 -3.23 1.38 -4.42
C LYS A 108 -1.77 1.15 -4.77
N ALA A 109 -1.46 0.12 -5.57
CA ALA A 109 -0.09 -0.36 -5.73
C ALA A 109 0.54 -0.64 -4.35
N ASP A 110 1.63 0.05 -4.00
CA ASP A 110 2.35 -0.02 -2.72
C ASP A 110 1.78 0.90 -1.63
N PHE A 111 0.93 1.87 -1.99
CA PHE A 111 0.36 2.82 -1.04
C PHE A 111 -0.83 2.22 -0.29
N VAL A 112 -0.72 2.08 1.04
CA VAL A 112 -1.83 1.67 1.91
C VAL A 112 -2.68 2.87 2.31
N LYS A 113 -3.95 2.84 1.92
CA LYS A 113 -4.92 3.89 2.24
C LYS A 113 -5.50 3.70 3.64
N GLU A 114 -5.87 2.47 3.99
CA GLU A 114 -6.59 2.13 5.21
C GLU A 114 -6.36 0.67 5.59
N ILE A 115 -6.33 0.41 6.89
CA ILE A 115 -6.40 -0.95 7.42
C ILE A 115 -7.55 -1.08 8.41
N GLU A 116 -8.10 -2.28 8.49
CA GLU A 116 -9.13 -2.66 9.45
C GLU A 116 -8.68 -3.97 10.12
N PHE A 117 -8.57 -3.97 11.45
CA PHE A 117 -8.23 -5.18 12.20
C PHE A 117 -9.41 -6.14 12.23
N VAL A 118 -9.16 -7.38 11.83
CA VAL A 118 -10.17 -8.43 11.72
C VAL A 118 -9.69 -9.72 12.37
N SER A 119 -10.62 -10.54 12.82
CA SER A 119 -10.37 -11.93 13.22
C SER A 119 -10.41 -12.84 11.99
N TRP A 120 -9.92 -14.08 12.15
CA TRP A 120 -9.84 -15.05 11.05
C TRP A 120 -11.21 -15.34 10.41
N ASP A 121 -12.25 -15.45 11.23
CA ASP A 121 -13.64 -15.74 10.84
C ASP A 121 -14.31 -14.57 10.09
N GLU A 122 -13.82 -13.34 10.27
CA GLU A 122 -14.28 -12.17 9.51
C GLU A 122 -13.69 -12.13 8.08
N ILE A 123 -12.67 -12.94 7.77
CA ILE A 123 -12.04 -13.01 6.45
C ILE A 123 -12.88 -13.88 5.50
N PRO A 124 -13.24 -13.42 4.29
CA PRO A 124 -13.99 -14.26 3.35
C PRO A 124 -13.18 -15.51 2.93
N SER A 125 -13.85 -16.66 2.80
CA SER A 125 -13.20 -17.95 2.54
C SER A 125 -12.33 -17.98 1.29
N ALA A 126 -12.65 -17.17 0.27
CA ALA A 126 -11.85 -17.03 -0.94
C ALA A 126 -10.42 -16.53 -0.66
N TYR A 127 -10.24 -15.68 0.36
CA TYR A 127 -8.93 -15.19 0.79
C TYR A 127 -8.26 -16.17 1.76
N GLN A 128 -9.03 -16.74 2.69
CA GLN A 128 -8.54 -17.72 3.67
C GLN A 128 -7.81 -18.90 2.99
N LEU A 129 -8.28 -19.33 1.81
CA LEU A 129 -7.67 -20.40 1.02
C LEU A 129 -6.19 -20.16 0.70
N TYR A 130 -5.78 -18.89 0.59
CA TYR A 130 -4.43 -18.49 0.19
C TYR A 130 -3.61 -17.94 1.36
N MET A 131 -4.17 -17.86 2.56
CA MET A 131 -3.48 -17.34 3.74
C MET A 131 -2.93 -18.48 4.62
N THR A 132 -1.65 -18.39 4.97
CA THR A 132 -0.99 -19.28 5.92
C THR A 132 -1.45 -19.00 7.35
N HIS A 133 -1.83 -20.05 8.08
CA HIS A 133 -2.32 -19.97 9.46
C HIS A 133 -1.22 -19.67 10.48
#